data_AF-A0A840GUI7-F1
#
_entry.id   AF-A0A840GUI7-F1
#
_cell.length_a   1.000
_cell.length_b   1.000
_cell.length_c   1.000
_cell.angle_alpha   90.00
_cell.angle_beta   90.00
_cell.angle_gamma   90.00
#
_symmetry.space_group_name_H-M   'P 1'
#
loop_
_entity.id
_entity.type
_entity.pdbx_description
1 polymer ?
#
loop_
_entity_poly.entity_id
_entity_poly.type
_entity_poly.pdbx_seq_one_letter_code
_entity_poly.pdbx_strand_id
1 'polypeptide(L)' 'MKHDGYRMIVIRENERVRLLSRNGTDWTMRYPWIAEAALKNRQKQFVIGCSGFILFG' A
#
# COMPACT_ATOMS: atom_id res chain seq x y z
N MET A 1 7.76 7.81 19.36
CA MET A 1 7.23 7.00 18.26
C MET A 1 6.83 7.94 17.13
N LYS A 2 7.42 7.80 15.94
CA LYS A 2 7.09 8.69 14.82
C LYS A 2 5.81 8.20 14.15
N HIS A 3 4.72 8.90 14.40
CA HIS A 3 3.44 8.69 13.72
C HIS A 3 3.53 9.31 12.34
N ASP A 4 4.28 8.69 11.42
CA ASP A 4 4.33 9.18 10.06
C ASP A 4 3.02 8.79 9.35
N GLY A 5 2.03 9.68 9.41
CA GLY A 5 0.84 9.64 8.57
C GLY A 5 1.22 9.80 7.10
N TYR A 6 1.64 8.72 6.45
CA TYR A 6 1.93 8.72 5.02
C TYR A 6 0.63 8.46 4.24
N ARG A 7 0.25 9.41 3.38
CA ARG A 7 -0.67 9.09 2.28
C ARG A 7 0.01 8.07 1.38
N MET A 8 -0.61 6.90 1.24
CA MET A 8 -0.17 5.87 0.30
C MET A 8 -1.27 5.55 -0.70
N ILE A 9 -0.84 5.14 -1.88
CA ILE A 9 -1.69 4.62 -2.93
C ILE A 9 -1.33 3.15 -3.10
N VAL A 10 -2.34 2.28 -2.98
CA VAL A 10 -2.24 0.87 -3.33
C VAL A 10 -2.72 0.71 -4.76
N ILE A 11 -1.81 0.28 -5.63
CA ILE A 11 -2.12 -0.02 -7.03
C ILE A 11 -2.04 -1.52 -7.19
N ARG A 12 -3.14 -2.15 -7.62
CA ARG A 12 -3.15 -3.55 -8.03
C ARG A 12 -3.36 -3.66 -9.53
N GLU A 13 -2.49 -4.41 -10.18
CA GLU A 13 -2.54 -4.78 -11.59
C GLU A 13 -2.33 -6.30 -11.72
N ASN A 14 -3.43 -7.05 -11.75
CA ASN A 14 -3.44 -8.52 -11.75
C ASN A 14 -2.70 -9.09 -10.52
N GLU A 15 -1.56 -9.73 -10.76
CA GLU A 15 -0.69 -10.38 -9.75
C GLU A 15 0.42 -9.44 -9.26
N ARG A 16 0.41 -8.17 -9.66
CA ARG A 16 1.35 -7.14 -9.20
C ARG A 16 0.64 -6.15 -8.30
N VAL A 17 1.27 -5.81 -7.19
CA VAL A 17 0.84 -4.74 -6.29
C VAL A 17 2.02 -3.79 -6.04
N ARG A 18 1.73 -2.48 -6.06
CA ARG A 18 2.67 -1.43 -5.67
C ARG A 18 2.07 -0.55 -4.58
N LEU A 19 2.89 -0.23 -3.59
CA LEU A 19 2.56 0.72 -2.53
C LEU A 19 3.34 2.00 -2.77
N LEU A 20 2.70 3.02 -3.33
CA LEU A 20 3.36 4.28 -3.63
C LEU A 20 3.10 5.30 -2.53
N SER A 21 4.16 5.90 -2.01
CA SER A 21 4.06 7.11 -1.19
C SER A 21 3.63 8.32 -2.05
N ARG A 22 3.27 9.43 -1.40
CA ARG A 22 2.99 10.71 -2.08
C ARG A 22 4.09 11.14 -3.08
N ASN A 23 5.35 10.82 -2.79
CA ASN A 23 6.48 11.22 -3.63
C ASN A 23 6.84 10.16 -4.70
N GLY A 24 6.00 9.14 -4.89
CA GLY A 24 6.22 8.09 -5.89
C GLY A 24 7.21 7.00 -5.47
N THR A 25 7.80 7.09 -4.27
CA THR A 25 8.65 6.01 -3.73
C THR A 25 7.81 4.74 -3.56
N ASP A 26 8.36 3.60 -3.97
CA ASP A 26 7.78 2.27 -3.78
C ASP A 26 8.13 1.73 -2.39
N TRP A 27 7.11 1.45 -1.59
CA TRP A 27 7.19 0.96 -0.22
C TRP A 27 6.74 -0.51 -0.10
N THR A 28 6.54 -1.20 -1.23
CA THR A 28 6.05 -2.59 -1.27
C THR A 28 6.96 -3.51 -0.45
N MET A 29 8.28 -3.34 -0.54
CA MET A 29 9.24 -4.12 0.25
C MET A 29 9.15 -3.82 1.75
N ARG A 30 8.73 -2.60 2.12
CA ARG A 30 8.63 -2.20 3.52
C ARG A 30 7.35 -2.72 4.18
N TYR A 31 6.26 -2.84 3.43
CA TYR A 31 4.96 -3.33 3.90
C TYR A 31 4.41 -4.47 3.05
N PRO A 32 5.08 -5.63 3.01
CA PRO A 32 4.65 -6.76 2.17
C PRO A 32 3.24 -7.24 2.54
N TRP A 33 2.86 -7.14 3.81
CA TRP A 33 1.53 -7.55 4.30
C TRP A 33 0.37 -6.72 3.69
N ILE A 34 0.58 -5.44 3.36
CA ILE A 34 -0.43 -4.63 2.66
C ILE A 34 -0.58 -5.13 1.22
N ALA A 35 0.54 -5.45 0.57
CA ALA A 35 0.52 -5.99 -0.79
C ALA A 35 -0.16 -7.37 -0.84
N GLU A 36 0.11 -8.25 0.12
CA GLU A 36 -0.58 -9.54 0.27
C GLU A 36 -2.08 -9.38 0.49
N ALA A 37 -2.49 -8.45 1.35
CA ALA A 37 -3.91 -8.16 1.58
C ALA A 37 -4.59 -7.64 0.30
N ALA A 38 -3.91 -6.78 -0.46
CA ALA A 38 -4.39 -6.31 -1.75
C ALA A 38 -4.54 -7.46 -2.76
N LEU A 39 -3.60 -8.42 -2.80
CA LEU A 39 -3.64 -9.60 -3.67
C LEU A 39 -4.79 -10.57 -3.35
N LYS A 40 -5.27 -10.60 -2.09
CA LYS A 40 -6.41 -11.45 -1.68
C LYS A 40 -7.78 -10.95 -2.18
N ASN A 41 -7.88 -9.70 -2.66
CA ASN A 41 -9.13 -9.19 -3.21
C ASN A 41 -9.54 -9.95 -4.50
N ARG A 42 -10.85 -10.12 -4.71
CA ARG A 42 -11.37 -10.71 -5.96
C ARG A 42 -11.13 -9.80 -7.16
N GLN A 43 -11.23 -8.48 -6.94
CA GLN A 43 -10.95 -7.51 -7.98
C GLN A 43 -9.45 -7.49 -8.28
N LYS A 44 -9.10 -7.81 -9.52
CA LYS A 44 -7.70 -7.94 -9.95
C LYS A 44 -7.07 -6.61 -10.35
N GLN A 45 -7.86 -5.55 -10.52
CA GLN A 45 -7.36 -4.23 -10.92
C GLN A 45 -8.06 -3.14 -10.14
N PHE A 46 -7.31 -2.35 -9.38
CA PHE A 46 -7.83 -1.21 -8.63
C PHE A 46 -6.73 -0.27 -8.18
N VAL A 47 -7.14 0.96 -7.87
CA VAL A 47 -6.32 1.97 -7.20
C VAL A 47 -7.08 2.44 -5.96
N ILE A 48 -6.47 2.33 -4.78
CA ILE A 48 -7.07 2.76 -3.52
C ILE A 48 -6.10 3.73 -2.82
N GLY A 49 -6.61 4.89 -2.44
CA GLY A 49 -5.89 5.81 -1.56
C GLY A 49 -6.15 5.46 -0.09
N CYS A 50 -5.09 5.24 0.68
CA CYS A 50 -5.20 5.12 2.13
C CYS A 50 -4.76 6.43 2.79
N SER A 51 -5.73 7.12 3.39
CA SER A 51 -5.48 8.15 4.41
C SER A 51 -5.54 7.48 5.77
N GLY A 52 -4.43 6.90 6.22
CA GLY A 52 -4.35 6.20 7.51
C GLY A 52 -2.97 6.29 8.12
N PHE A 53 -2.89 6.20 9.44
CA PHE A 53 -1.64 6.06 10.16
C PHE A 53 -1.28 4.57 10.22
N ILE A 54 -0.09 4.20 9.73
CA ILE A 54 0.43 2.85 9.93
C ILE A 54 1.24 2.88 11.22
N LEU A 55 0.73 2.22 12.28
CA LEU A 55 1.44 2.10 13.55
C LEU A 55 2.49 0.98 13.42
N PHE A 56 3.77 1.33 13.60
CA PHE A 56 4.85 0.36 13.81
C PHE A 56 5.03 0.17 15.31
N GLY A 57 4.82 -1.05 15.79
CA GLY A 57 5.06 -1.50 17.16
C GLY A 57 5.67 -2.88 17.13
#